data_AF-A0A3D2VAI8-F1
#
_entry.id   AF-A0A3D2VAI8-F1
#
_cell.length_a   1.000
_cell.length_b   1.000
_cell.length_c   1.000
_cell.angle_alpha   90.00
_cell.angle_beta   90.00
_cell.angle_gamma   90.00
#
_symmetry.space_group_name_H-M   'P 1'
#
loop_
_entity.id
_entity.type
_entity.pdbx_description
1 polymer ?
#
loop_
_entity_poly.entity_id
_entity_poly.type
_entity_poly.pdbx_seq_one_letter_code
_entity_poly.pdbx_strand_id
1 'polypeptide(L)'
;MPFDLKSNTESHTASLVSSRKSNSLPRLYSALAVTLSLSLPVAVYGIDPKVLETMVENREIQAALELIDAEIASSTSDPVDLLFARARVIDAAGNVKKAEHAYRELITRYPARPEAYNNLARIYSAQGKLDQASSLLRAGLYTDPTYRVIFDNLTRVYAEQAARSLSAALDPHNPKSGPQQPLETLREIPTLSP
;
A
#
# COMPACT_ATOMS: atom_id res chain seq x y z
N MET A 1 14.64 86.10 7.33
CA MET A 1 14.26 86.78 8.59
C MET A 1 13.58 88.08 8.20
N PRO A 2 12.26 88.21 8.42
CA PRO A 2 11.80 88.96 9.60
C PRO A 2 10.52 88.40 10.27
N PHE A 3 10.16 89.03 11.40
CA PHE A 3 8.85 89.05 12.09
C PHE A 3 8.55 88.08 13.26
N ASP A 4 8.96 88.59 14.42
CA ASP A 4 8.43 88.67 15.78
C ASP A 4 6.90 88.54 16.11
N LEU A 5 6.67 88.04 17.35
CA LEU A 5 5.70 88.42 18.42
C LEU A 5 4.34 87.70 18.68
N LYS A 6 4.29 87.20 19.94
CA LYS A 6 3.21 87.19 20.98
C LYS A 6 2.07 86.16 20.82
N SER A 7 1.59 85.45 21.86
CA SER A 7 1.25 85.81 23.26
C SER A 7 1.21 84.56 24.17
N ASN A 8 1.70 84.58 25.43
CA ASN A 8 0.96 84.79 26.70
C ASN A 8 -0.20 83.78 26.92
N THR A 9 -0.33 82.99 28.00
CA THR A 9 -0.41 83.33 29.44
C THR A 9 -0.33 82.09 30.37
N GLU A 10 0.30 82.28 31.56
CA GLU A 10 -0.09 81.84 32.94
C GLU A 10 -0.39 80.35 33.22
N SER A 11 0.51 79.60 33.88
CA SER A 11 0.71 79.41 35.34
C SER A 11 -0.49 78.78 36.09
N HIS A 12 -0.28 77.60 36.71
CA HIS A 12 -0.47 77.39 38.16
C HIS A 12 -0.11 75.96 38.62
N THR A 13 0.78 75.93 39.61
CA THR A 13 0.82 75.01 40.78
C THR A 13 0.99 73.50 40.56
N ALA A 14 2.24 73.02 40.64
CA ALA A 14 2.55 71.66 41.06
C ALA A 14 3.05 71.71 42.52
N SER A 15 2.32 71.05 43.43
CA SER A 15 2.73 70.86 44.81
C SER A 15 2.79 69.37 45.14
N LEU A 16 3.75 69.06 46.00
CA LEU A 16 3.76 67.98 46.98
C LEU A 16 4.15 66.55 46.55
N VAL A 17 5.33 66.21 47.07
CA VAL A 17 5.58 65.05 47.95
C VAL A 17 5.81 63.70 47.27
N SER A 18 7.10 63.36 47.27
CA SER A 18 7.65 62.01 47.25
C SER A 18 7.07 61.13 48.36
N SER A 19 6.56 59.95 48.01
CA SER A 19 6.47 58.82 48.93
C SER A 19 6.26 57.48 48.23
N ARG A 20 7.03 56.49 48.70
CA ARG A 20 6.86 55.03 48.63
C ARG A 20 7.26 54.26 47.37
N LYS A 21 8.45 53.65 47.52
CA LYS A 21 8.91 52.34 47.03
C LYS A 21 7.87 51.53 46.24
N SER A 22 8.08 51.43 44.94
CA SER A 22 7.50 50.40 44.07
C SER A 22 8.51 49.27 43.92
N ASN A 23 8.16 48.08 44.41
CA ASN A 23 8.88 46.84 44.14
C ASN A 23 8.58 46.40 42.70
N SER A 24 9.53 46.60 41.77
CA SER A 24 9.47 46.03 40.43
C SER A 24 10.13 44.64 40.42
N LEU A 25 9.32 43.58 40.37
CA LEU A 25 9.78 42.21 40.10
C LEU A 25 10.26 42.08 38.64
N PRO A 26 11.25 41.20 38.35
CA PRO A 26 11.87 41.09 37.04
C PRO A 26 10.96 40.37 36.04
N ARG A 27 10.99 40.82 34.77
CA ARG A 27 10.31 40.17 33.64
C ARG A 27 10.95 38.80 33.38
N LEU A 28 10.21 37.72 33.64
CA LEU A 28 10.59 36.36 33.26
C LEU A 28 9.90 35.99 31.95
N TYR A 29 10.72 35.70 30.93
CA TYR A 29 10.30 35.06 29.69
C TYR A 29 9.89 33.62 30.00
N SER A 30 8.64 33.27 29.72
CA SER A 30 8.22 31.87 29.58
C SER A 30 7.08 31.81 28.58
N ALA A 31 7.43 31.79 27.29
CA ALA A 31 6.51 31.33 26.26
C ALA A 31 6.33 29.82 26.46
N LEU A 32 5.24 29.45 27.12
CA LEU A 32 4.82 28.07 27.27
C LEU A 32 4.33 27.59 25.90
N ALA A 33 5.23 27.04 25.09
CA ALA A 33 4.84 26.28 23.91
C ALA A 33 4.17 24.99 24.39
N VAL A 34 2.84 25.03 24.53
CA VAL A 34 2.03 23.83 24.69
C VAL A 34 2.07 23.10 23.35
N THR A 35 3.06 22.23 23.16
CA THR A 35 3.02 21.25 22.08
C THR A 35 1.95 20.24 22.48
N LEU A 36 0.72 20.47 22.03
CA LEU A 36 -0.33 19.47 22.07
C LEU A 36 0.07 18.37 21.08
N SER A 37 0.92 17.43 21.51
CA SER A 37 1.17 16.21 20.76
C SER A 37 -0.09 15.37 20.84
N LEU A 38 -1.02 15.63 19.91
CA LEU A 38 -2.15 14.75 19.67
C LEU A 38 -1.54 13.43 19.18
N SER A 39 -1.35 12.47 20.09
CA SER A 39 -1.05 11.09 19.73
C SER A 39 -2.33 10.49 19.16
N LEU A 40 -2.69 10.90 17.95
CA LEU A 40 -3.57 10.08 17.13
C LEU A 40 -2.85 8.73 16.96
N PRO A 41 -3.54 7.59 17.11
CA PRO A 41 -3.01 6.35 16.57
C PRO A 41 -2.83 6.60 15.07
N VAL A 42 -1.59 6.81 14.65
CA VAL A 42 -1.26 6.78 13.23
C VAL A 42 -1.60 5.35 12.82
N ALA A 43 -2.70 5.18 12.07
CA ALA A 43 -2.92 3.97 11.32
C ALA A 43 -1.65 3.80 10.49
N VAL A 44 -0.81 2.85 10.87
CA VAL A 44 0.39 2.54 10.10
C VAL A 44 -0.13 1.95 8.79
N TYR A 45 -0.25 2.84 7.80
CA TYR A 45 -0.75 2.69 6.43
C TYR A 45 -2.28 2.74 6.17
N GLY A 46 -3.02 3.43 7.04
CA GLY A 46 -4.08 4.39 6.67
C GLY A 46 -5.39 3.95 5.97
N ILE A 47 -5.44 2.84 5.23
CA ILE A 47 -6.62 2.49 4.41
C ILE A 47 -7.20 1.16 4.86
N ASP A 48 -8.45 1.20 5.34
CA ASP A 48 -9.23 -0.01 5.61
C ASP A 48 -9.42 -0.79 4.29
N PRO A 49 -8.99 -2.07 4.21
CA PRO A 49 -9.20 -2.91 3.04
C PRO A 49 -10.65 -2.90 2.55
N LYS A 50 -11.63 -2.79 3.46
CA LYS A 50 -13.04 -2.78 3.10
C LYS A 50 -13.43 -1.54 2.29
N VAL A 51 -12.80 -0.40 2.55
CA VAL A 51 -13.00 0.82 1.77
C VAL A 51 -12.57 0.58 0.32
N LEU A 52 -11.39 0.00 0.11
CA LEU A 52 -10.91 -0.31 -1.23
C LEU A 52 -11.80 -1.32 -1.95
N GLU A 53 -12.26 -2.36 -1.25
CA GLU A 53 -13.22 -3.33 -1.79
C GLU A 53 -14.51 -2.63 -2.26
N THR A 54 -15.10 -1.80 -1.42
CA THR A 54 -16.33 -1.07 -1.76
C THR A 54 -16.13 -0.12 -2.94
N MET A 55 -14.99 0.59 -3.02
CA MET A 55 -14.67 1.43 -4.17
C MET A 55 -14.54 0.60 -5.46
N VAL A 56 -13.89 -0.56 -5.39
CA VAL A 56 -13.77 -1.49 -6.53
C VAL A 56 -15.13 -2.05 -6.97
N GLU A 57 -15.97 -2.42 -6.00
CA GLU A 57 -17.35 -2.88 -6.24
C GLU A 57 -18.18 -1.78 -6.94
N ASN A 58 -18.05 -0.53 -6.49
CA ASN A 58 -18.70 0.65 -7.06
C ASN A 58 -18.07 1.13 -8.38
N ARG A 59 -17.04 0.44 -8.90
CA ARG A 59 -16.26 0.84 -10.10
C ARG A 59 -15.50 2.15 -9.95
N GLU A 60 -15.27 2.62 -8.73
CA GLU A 60 -14.49 3.81 -8.38
C GLU A 60 -12.98 3.52 -8.39
N ILE A 61 -12.50 2.83 -9.43
CA ILE A 61 -11.12 2.36 -9.54
C ILE A 61 -10.12 3.52 -9.45
N GLN A 62 -10.40 4.61 -10.16
CA GLN A 62 -9.49 5.75 -10.23
C GLN A 62 -9.36 6.44 -8.86
N ALA A 63 -10.47 6.62 -8.15
CA ALA A 63 -10.45 7.20 -6.80
C ALA A 63 -9.71 6.28 -5.82
N ALA A 64 -9.87 4.96 -5.93
CA ALA A 64 -9.14 4.01 -5.08
C ALA A 64 -7.62 4.10 -5.31
N LEU A 65 -7.19 4.23 -6.57
CA LEU A 65 -5.78 4.40 -6.89
C LEU A 65 -5.23 5.75 -6.42
N GLU A 66 -5.98 6.84 -6.54
CA GLU A 66 -5.58 8.15 -6.04
C GLU A 66 -5.42 8.17 -4.52
N LEU A 67 -6.34 7.52 -3.79
CA LEU A 67 -6.25 7.37 -2.35
C LEU A 67 -4.98 6.60 -1.95
N ILE A 68 -4.71 5.48 -2.62
CA ILE A 68 -3.51 4.67 -2.35
C ILE A 68 -2.24 5.45 -2.71
N ASP A 69 -2.21 6.13 -3.85
CA ASP A 69 -1.04 6.88 -4.32
C ASP A 69 -0.73 8.07 -3.40
N ALA A 70 -1.74 8.72 -2.84
CA ALA A 70 -1.57 9.77 -1.84
C ALA A 70 -0.95 9.23 -0.54
N GLU A 71 -1.41 8.07 -0.06
CA GLU A 71 -0.87 7.44 1.16
C GLU A 71 0.56 6.90 0.96
N ILE A 72 0.86 6.37 -0.22
CA ILE A 72 2.23 5.98 -0.59
C ILE A 72 3.15 7.22 -0.57
N ALA A 73 2.69 8.36 -1.09
CA ALA A 73 3.49 9.59 -1.14
C ALA A 73 3.74 10.21 0.24
N SER A 74 2.85 10.01 1.21
CA SER A 74 3.00 10.48 2.60
C SER A 74 3.75 9.49 3.50
N SER A 75 4.00 8.27 3.01
CA SER A 75 4.63 7.20 3.79
C SER A 75 6.08 7.51 4.13
N THR A 76 6.43 7.39 5.42
CA THR A 76 7.80 7.62 5.94
C THR A 76 8.64 6.35 6.01
N SER A 77 8.03 5.20 5.75
CA SER A 77 8.65 3.87 5.72
C SER A 77 8.14 3.08 4.52
N ASP A 78 8.73 1.90 4.30
CA ASP A 78 8.44 1.07 3.13
C ASP A 78 6.95 0.67 3.06
N PRO A 79 6.17 1.17 2.07
CA PRO A 79 4.71 1.06 2.04
C PRO A 79 4.27 -0.25 1.38
N VAL A 80 4.88 -1.37 1.78
CA VAL A 80 4.69 -2.68 1.12
C VAL A 80 3.22 -3.05 0.99
N ASP A 81 2.43 -2.92 2.05
CA ASP A 81 1.02 -3.33 2.04
C ASP A 81 0.16 -2.45 1.11
N LEU A 82 0.50 -1.16 0.98
CA LEU A 82 -0.16 -0.25 0.03
C LEU A 82 0.19 -0.59 -1.43
N LEU A 83 1.44 -0.98 -1.71
CA LEU A 83 1.84 -1.41 -3.04
C LEU A 83 1.09 -2.70 -3.46
N PHE A 84 0.88 -3.63 -2.52
CA PHE A 84 0.04 -4.81 -2.72
C PHE A 84 -1.43 -4.43 -2.94
N ALA A 85 -1.98 -3.53 -2.13
CA ALA A 85 -3.35 -3.03 -2.30
C ALA A 85 -3.54 -2.39 -3.69
N ARG A 86 -2.58 -1.57 -4.12
CA ARG A 86 -2.58 -0.93 -5.45
C ARG A 86 -2.62 -1.96 -6.56
N ALA A 87 -1.78 -3.00 -6.48
CA ALA A 87 -1.76 -4.08 -7.47
C ALA A 87 -3.10 -4.81 -7.54
N ARG A 88 -3.73 -5.10 -6.39
CA ARG A 88 -5.08 -5.71 -6.33
C ARG A 88 -6.16 -4.83 -6.96
N VAL A 89 -6.12 -3.51 -6.76
CA VAL A 89 -7.06 -2.57 -7.40
C VAL A 89 -6.87 -2.54 -8.92
N ILE A 90 -5.62 -2.48 -9.40
CA ILE A 90 -5.30 -2.51 -10.84
C ILE A 90 -5.81 -3.81 -11.49
N ASP A 91 -5.63 -4.92 -10.79
CA ASP A 91 -6.06 -6.26 -11.19
C ASP A 91 -7.58 -6.37 -11.25
N ALA A 92 -8.28 -5.90 -10.22
CA ALA A 92 -9.74 -5.85 -10.19
C ALA A 92 -10.34 -4.92 -11.26
N ALA A 93 -9.60 -3.91 -11.72
CA ALA A 93 -9.97 -3.06 -12.84
C ALA A 93 -9.93 -3.78 -14.21
N GLY A 94 -9.44 -5.02 -14.27
CA GLY A 94 -9.34 -5.81 -15.49
C GLY A 94 -8.18 -5.42 -16.40
N ASN A 95 -7.28 -4.53 -15.97
CA ASN A 95 -6.10 -4.18 -16.73
C ASN A 95 -4.99 -5.22 -16.51
N VAL A 96 -5.16 -6.37 -17.16
CA VAL A 96 -4.30 -7.56 -17.00
C VAL A 96 -2.81 -7.24 -17.21
N LYS A 97 -2.47 -6.40 -18.20
CA LYS A 97 -1.07 -6.04 -18.47
C LYS A 97 -0.44 -5.22 -17.34
N LYS A 98 -1.17 -4.24 -16.80
CA LYS A 98 -0.69 -3.45 -15.66
C LYS A 98 -0.60 -4.29 -14.39
N ALA A 99 -1.55 -5.19 -14.16
CA ALA A 99 -1.54 -6.08 -13.02
C ALA A 99 -0.35 -7.05 -13.07
N GLU A 100 -0.09 -7.66 -14.22
CA GLU A 100 1.09 -8.52 -14.43
C GLU A 100 2.39 -7.77 -14.15
N HIS A 101 2.52 -6.53 -14.66
CA HIS A 101 3.69 -5.70 -14.38
C HIS A 101 3.84 -5.42 -12.88
N ALA A 102 2.77 -4.99 -12.21
CA ALA A 102 2.77 -4.66 -10.79
C ALA A 102 3.17 -5.87 -9.92
N TYR A 103 2.61 -7.06 -10.16
CA TYR A 103 2.99 -8.24 -9.39
C TYR A 103 4.42 -8.71 -9.67
N ARG A 104 4.94 -8.57 -10.90
CA ARG A 104 6.36 -8.85 -11.18
C ARG A 104 7.29 -7.90 -10.44
N GLU A 105 6.94 -6.62 -10.35
CA GLU A 105 7.67 -5.65 -9.55
C GLU A 105 7.64 -6.01 -8.06
N LEU A 106 6.46 -6.35 -7.53
CA LEU A 106 6.31 -6.81 -6.14
C LEU A 106 7.12 -8.07 -5.84
N ILE A 107 7.15 -9.06 -6.73
CA ILE A 107 7.99 -10.26 -6.59
C ILE A 107 9.47 -9.88 -6.55
N THR A 108 9.89 -8.92 -7.37
CA THR A 108 11.29 -8.47 -7.43
C THR A 108 11.71 -7.74 -6.16
N ARG A 109 10.84 -6.86 -5.64
CA ARG A 109 11.12 -6.03 -4.46
C ARG A 109 10.88 -6.78 -3.15
N TYR A 110 9.92 -7.70 -3.12
CA TYR A 110 9.45 -8.42 -1.94
C TYR A 110 9.38 -9.94 -2.19
N PRO A 111 10.51 -10.60 -2.48
CA PRO A 111 10.53 -12.01 -2.85
C PRO A 111 10.04 -12.94 -1.75
N ALA A 112 9.97 -12.50 -0.49
CA ALA A 112 9.46 -13.30 0.63
C ALA A 112 7.92 -13.19 0.82
N ARG A 113 7.20 -12.47 -0.06
CA ARG A 113 5.75 -12.27 0.05
C ARG A 113 5.02 -13.21 -0.92
N PRO A 114 4.38 -14.30 -0.42
CA PRO A 114 3.75 -15.31 -1.27
C PRO A 114 2.54 -14.78 -2.08
N GLU A 115 1.90 -13.72 -1.60
CA GLU A 115 0.70 -13.13 -2.20
C GLU A 115 0.91 -12.71 -3.67
N ALA A 116 2.07 -12.15 -4.02
CA ALA A 116 2.33 -11.65 -5.38
C ALA A 116 2.49 -12.82 -6.38
N TYR A 117 3.14 -13.91 -5.95
CA TYR A 117 3.24 -15.14 -6.73
C TYR A 117 1.85 -15.74 -7.00
N ASN A 118 1.01 -15.81 -5.96
CA ASN A 118 -0.35 -16.30 -6.06
C ASN A 118 -1.20 -15.50 -7.06
N ASN A 119 -1.18 -14.17 -6.97
CA ASN A 119 -1.98 -13.31 -7.84
C ASN A 119 -1.49 -13.32 -9.29
N LEU A 120 -0.16 -13.32 -9.52
CA LEU A 120 0.38 -13.45 -10.88
C LEU A 120 0.08 -14.83 -11.49
N ALA A 121 0.15 -15.90 -10.70
CA ALA A 121 -0.23 -17.23 -11.16
C ALA A 121 -1.71 -17.31 -11.54
N ARG A 122 -2.60 -16.64 -10.80
CA ARG A 122 -4.03 -16.54 -11.16
C ARG A 122 -4.20 -15.86 -12.53
N ILE A 123 -3.46 -14.79 -12.80
CA ILE A 123 -3.46 -14.11 -14.11
C ILE A 123 -3.01 -15.08 -15.23
N TYR A 124 -1.92 -15.80 -15.04
CA TYR A 124 -1.42 -16.75 -16.05
C TYR A 124 -2.34 -17.96 -16.23
N SER A 125 -2.95 -18.47 -15.17
CA SER A 125 -3.96 -19.52 -15.25
C SER A 125 -5.17 -19.07 -16.07
N ALA A 126 -5.67 -17.86 -15.86
CA ALA A 126 -6.78 -17.30 -16.66
C ALA A 126 -6.41 -17.10 -18.15
N GLN A 127 -5.13 -16.90 -18.46
CA GLN A 127 -4.61 -16.84 -19.84
C GLN A 127 -4.32 -18.24 -20.43
N GLY A 128 -4.56 -19.32 -19.68
CA GLY A 128 -4.25 -20.68 -20.09
C GLY A 128 -2.76 -21.05 -20.06
N LYS A 129 -1.90 -20.18 -19.52
CA LYS A 129 -0.46 -20.38 -19.34
C LYS A 129 -0.17 -21.19 -18.07
N LEU A 130 -0.66 -22.43 -18.05
CA LEU A 130 -0.67 -23.25 -16.84
C LEU A 130 0.72 -23.58 -16.30
N ASP A 131 1.71 -23.76 -17.19
CA ASP A 131 3.10 -24.05 -16.78
C ASP A 131 3.74 -22.87 -16.05
N GLN A 132 3.49 -21.65 -16.53
CA GLN A 132 3.97 -20.44 -15.86
C GLN A 132 3.24 -20.24 -14.52
N ALA A 133 1.94 -20.54 -14.46
CA ALA A 133 1.18 -20.45 -13.23
C ALA A 133 1.67 -21.44 -12.16
N SER A 134 1.88 -22.72 -12.51
CA SER A 134 2.38 -23.72 -11.55
C SER A 134 3.80 -23.42 -11.08
N SER A 135 4.67 -22.92 -11.96
CA SER A 135 6.03 -22.48 -11.60
C SER A 135 6.00 -21.35 -10.55
N LEU A 136 5.14 -20.34 -10.74
CA LEU A 136 4.98 -19.25 -9.78
C LEU A 136 4.41 -19.72 -8.44
N LEU A 137 3.41 -20.60 -8.45
CA LEU A 137 2.82 -21.13 -7.22
C LEU A 137 3.84 -21.95 -6.43
N ARG A 138 4.65 -22.80 -7.10
CA ARG A 138 5.77 -23.49 -6.46
C ARG A 138 6.77 -22.51 -5.86
N ALA A 139 7.15 -21.46 -6.59
CA ALA A 139 8.03 -20.41 -6.07
C ALA A 139 7.42 -19.74 -4.82
N GLY A 140 6.14 -19.42 -4.82
CA GLY A 140 5.44 -18.86 -3.67
C GLY A 140 5.44 -19.80 -2.45
N LEU A 141 5.25 -21.12 -2.63
CA LEU A 141 5.35 -22.09 -1.54
C LEU A 141 6.74 -22.15 -0.90
N TYR A 142 7.81 -21.93 -1.68
CA TYR A 142 9.16 -21.83 -1.11
C TYR A 142 9.32 -20.63 -0.17
N THR A 143 8.52 -19.57 -0.37
CA THR A 143 8.58 -18.36 0.48
C THR A 143 7.81 -18.54 1.78
N ASP A 144 6.64 -19.18 1.71
CA ASP A 144 5.82 -19.53 2.86
C ASP A 144 5.08 -20.86 2.60
N PRO A 145 5.59 -21.98 3.15
CA PRO A 145 4.96 -23.30 3.02
C PRO A 145 3.61 -23.43 3.74
N THR A 146 3.19 -22.44 4.54
CA THR A 146 1.92 -22.47 5.27
C THR A 146 0.80 -21.70 4.58
N TYR A 147 1.11 -21.00 3.48
CA TYR A 147 0.15 -20.18 2.75
C TYR A 147 -0.83 -21.02 1.93
N ARG A 148 -1.87 -21.52 2.60
CA ARG A 148 -2.86 -22.49 2.11
C ARG A 148 -3.46 -22.15 0.74
N VAL A 149 -3.69 -20.86 0.48
CA VAL A 149 -4.27 -20.37 -0.78
C VAL A 149 -3.46 -20.82 -2.00
N ILE A 150 -2.14 -20.90 -1.88
CA ILE A 150 -1.29 -21.37 -2.98
C ILE A 150 -1.48 -22.86 -3.24
N PHE A 151 -1.65 -23.70 -2.20
CA PHE A 151 -1.94 -25.13 -2.41
C PHE A 151 -3.27 -25.34 -3.14
N ASP A 152 -4.31 -24.61 -2.74
CA ASP A 152 -5.62 -24.70 -3.38
C ASP A 152 -5.53 -24.29 -4.86
N ASN A 153 -4.79 -23.21 -5.17
CA ASN A 153 -4.56 -22.77 -6.54
C ASN A 153 -3.68 -23.72 -7.35
N LEU A 154 -2.64 -24.30 -6.75
CA LEU A 154 -1.75 -25.25 -7.41
C LEU A 154 -2.49 -26.55 -7.75
N THR A 155 -3.35 -27.02 -6.84
CA THR A 155 -4.24 -28.17 -7.07
C THR A 155 -5.14 -27.94 -8.28
N ARG A 156 -5.77 -26.76 -8.37
CA ARG A 156 -6.61 -26.39 -9.51
C ARG A 156 -5.83 -26.33 -10.82
N VAL A 157 -4.62 -25.74 -10.81
CA VAL A 157 -3.76 -25.67 -11.99
C VAL A 157 -3.33 -27.07 -12.45
N TYR A 158 -2.93 -27.96 -11.53
CA TYR A 158 -2.56 -29.33 -11.88
C TYR A 158 -3.74 -30.15 -12.40
N ALA A 159 -4.93 -30.00 -11.82
CA ALA A 159 -6.13 -30.65 -12.31
C ALA A 159 -6.45 -30.22 -13.76
N GLU A 160 -6.29 -28.93 -14.08
CA GLU A 160 -6.49 -28.42 -15.43
C GLU A 160 -5.43 -28.93 -16.42
N GLN A 161 -4.15 -28.98 -16.02
CA GLN A 161 -3.09 -29.56 -16.84
C GLN A 161 -3.37 -31.04 -17.14
N ALA A 162 -3.73 -31.83 -16.12
CA ALA A 162 -4.06 -33.24 -16.27
C ALA A 162 -5.24 -33.46 -17.23
N ALA A 163 -6.30 -32.64 -17.10
CA ALA A 163 -7.45 -32.71 -17.99
C ALA A 163 -7.09 -32.38 -19.45
N ARG A 164 -6.24 -31.37 -19.69
CA ARG A 164 -5.76 -31.02 -21.04
C ARG A 164 -4.89 -32.14 -21.63
N SER A 165 -3.98 -32.71 -20.85
CA SER A 165 -3.13 -33.82 -21.29
C SER A 165 -3.94 -35.07 -21.61
N LEU A 166 -4.97 -35.39 -20.81
CA LEU A 166 -5.88 -36.49 -21.09
C LEU A 166 -6.70 -36.24 -22.37
N SER A 167 -7.27 -35.05 -22.51
CA SER A 167 -8.01 -34.67 -23.72
C SER A 167 -7.14 -34.75 -24.98
N ALA A 168 -5.86 -34.37 -24.88
CA ALA A 168 -4.89 -34.47 -25.96
C ALA A 168 -4.60 -35.91 -26.37
N ALA A 169 -4.47 -36.81 -25.38
CA ALA A 169 -4.22 -38.23 -25.64
C ALA A 169 -5.43 -38.92 -26.29
N LEU A 170 -6.66 -38.50 -25.94
CA LEU A 170 -7.89 -39.06 -26.48
C LEU A 170 -8.27 -38.50 -27.86
N ASP A 171 -7.83 -37.28 -28.18
CA ASP A 171 -8.03 -36.65 -29.49
C ASP A 171 -6.75 -35.92 -29.94
N PRO A 172 -5.83 -36.64 -30.61
CA PRO A 172 -4.55 -36.10 -31.06
C PRO A 172 -4.66 -34.93 -32.06
N HIS A 173 -5.84 -34.67 -32.61
CA HIS A 173 -6.08 -33.59 -33.57
C HIS A 173 -6.77 -32.37 -32.95
N ASN A 174 -7.07 -32.39 -31.64
CA ASN A 174 -7.70 -31.27 -30.95
C ASN A 174 -6.72 -30.09 -30.78
N PRO A 175 -6.99 -28.88 -31.29
CA PRO A 175 -6.08 -27.74 -31.20
C PRO A 175 -5.81 -27.22 -29.77
N LYS A 176 -6.56 -27.71 -28.75
CA LYS A 176 -6.29 -27.43 -27.33
C LYS A 176 -5.33 -28.43 -26.67
N SER A 177 -4.88 -29.45 -27.42
CA SER A 177 -3.82 -30.36 -26.98
C SER A 177 -2.48 -29.64 -26.96
N GLY A 178 -2.05 -29.23 -25.76
CA GLY A 178 -0.73 -28.63 -25.56
C GLY A 178 0.40 -29.66 -25.79
N PRO A 179 1.66 -29.21 -25.92
CA PRO A 179 2.80 -30.12 -26.00
C PRO A 179 2.81 -31.05 -24.79
N GLN A 180 2.87 -32.36 -25.05
CA GLN A 180 2.84 -33.42 -24.06
C GLN A 180 3.97 -33.21 -23.03
N GLN A 181 3.62 -32.81 -21.81
CA GLN A 181 4.57 -32.80 -20.69
C GLN A 181 4.58 -34.19 -20.05
N PRO A 182 5.77 -34.80 -19.82
CA PRO A 182 5.88 -36.03 -19.04
C PRO A 182 5.23 -35.88 -17.66
N LEU A 183 4.65 -36.96 -17.14
CA LEU A 183 3.93 -37.08 -15.86
C LEU A 183 4.78 -36.76 -14.59
N GLU A 184 5.93 -36.09 -14.73
CA GLU A 184 6.89 -35.81 -13.66
C GLU A 184 6.37 -34.82 -12.61
N THR A 185 5.38 -33.99 -12.94
CA THR A 185 4.86 -32.93 -12.05
C THR A 185 4.17 -33.44 -10.79
N LEU A 186 3.72 -34.70 -10.75
CA LEU A 186 3.08 -35.29 -9.56
C LEU A 186 4.07 -35.75 -8.48
N ARG A 187 5.37 -35.82 -8.78
CA ARG A 187 6.40 -36.29 -7.83
C ARG A 187 7.10 -35.17 -7.06
N GLU A 188 6.85 -33.91 -7.39
CA GLU A 188 7.52 -32.75 -6.77
C GLU A 188 6.70 -32.05 -5.67
N ILE A 189 5.60 -32.64 -5.19
CA ILE A 189 4.96 -32.12 -3.97
C ILE A 189 5.91 -32.46 -2.82
N PRO A 190 6.49 -31.47 -2.12
CA PRO A 190 7.25 -31.76 -0.91
C PRO A 190 6.30 -32.51 0.03
N THR A 191 6.65 -33.73 0.39
CA THR A 191 5.95 -34.45 1.46
C THR A 191 6.10 -33.61 2.72
N LEU A 192 5.10 -32.78 3.04
CA LEU A 192 4.95 -32.20 4.36
C LEU A 192 4.58 -33.37 5.27
N SER A 193 5.60 -34.00 5.86
CA SER A 193 5.43 -34.92 6.97
C SER A 193 4.82 -34.15 8.16
N PRO A 194 3.92 -34.80 8.93
CA PRO A 194 3.12 -34.16 9.98
C PRO A 194 3.96 -33.65 11.16
#